data_AF-A0A973AZJ3-F1
#
_entry.id   AF-A0A973AZJ3-F1
#
_cell.length_a   1.000
_cell.length_b   1.000
_cell.length_c   1.000
_cell.angle_alpha   90.00
_cell.angle_beta   90.00
_cell.angle_gamma   90.00
#
_symmetry.space_group_name_H-M   'P 1'
#
loop_
_entity.id
_entity.type
_entity.pdbx_description
1 polymer ?
#
loop_
_entity_poly.entity_id
_entity_poly.type
_entity_poly.pdbx_seq_one_letter_code
_entity_poly.pdbx_strand_id
1 'polypeptide(L)'
;MDGTIVDSAKTVLRILNEIRLALRLSPIFLQQIIPFLSKGGEDLIAVAIGDDPNVSKHLKLFRDLYFSDTLAEEVLYPGVLDFLEHL
;
A
#
# COMPACT_ATOMS: atom_id res chain seq x y z
N MET A 1 1.96 15.20 16.81
CA MET A 1 0.90 14.29 16.34
C MET A 1 1.53 13.46 15.22
N ASP A 2 2.21 12.37 15.58
CA ASP A 2 2.94 11.49 14.65
C ASP A 2 2.17 10.19 14.34
N GLY A 3 0.91 10.09 14.77
CA GLY A 3 0.09 8.87 14.64
C GLY A 3 -0.48 8.65 13.24
N THR A 4 -0.88 9.72 12.54
CA THR A 4 -1.66 9.62 11.29
C THR A 4 -0.88 8.97 10.13
N ILE A 5 0.41 9.30 10.00
CA ILE A 5 1.28 8.73 8.95
C ILE A 5 1.72 7.31 9.33
N VAL A 6 2.02 7.10 10.62
CA VAL A 6 2.48 5.80 11.13
C VAL A 6 1.38 4.74 11.02
N ASP A 7 0.13 5.10 11.28
CA ASP A 7 -0.98 4.15 11.18
C ASP A 7 -1.33 3.83 9.72
N SER A 8 -1.32 4.83 8.84
CA SER A 8 -1.45 4.63 7.39
C SER A 8 -0.38 3.68 6.85
N ALA A 9 0.88 3.86 7.29
CA ALA A 9 2.00 3.04 6.84
C ALA A 9 1.90 1.57 7.30
N LYS A 10 1.31 1.31 8.48
CA LYS A 10 1.04 -0.05 8.95
C LYS A 10 -0.04 -0.74 8.12
N THR A 11 -1.13 -0.03 7.80
CA THR A 11 -2.20 -0.56 6.93
C THR A 11 -1.65 -0.89 5.55
N VAL A 12 -0.89 0.03 4.96
CA VAL A 12 -0.21 -0.20 3.67
C VAL A 12 0.70 -1.42 3.75
N LEU A 13 1.56 -1.52 4.78
CA LEU A 13 2.46 -2.66 4.95
C LEU A 13 1.71 -3.99 5.04
N ARG A 14 0.61 -4.03 5.79
CA ARG A 14 -0.21 -5.24 5.93
C ARG A 14 -0.76 -5.68 4.58
N ILE A 15 -1.41 -4.78 3.84
CA ILE A 15 -2.01 -5.10 2.53
C ILE A 15 -0.94 -5.53 1.52
N LEU A 16 0.22 -4.86 1.49
CA LEU A 16 1.34 -5.27 0.64
C LEU A 16 1.82 -6.68 0.98
N ASN A 17 1.90 -7.02 2.26
CA ASN A 17 2.30 -8.36 2.70
C ASN A 17 1.22 -9.42 2.42
N GLU A 18 -0.06 -9.08 2.43
CA GLU A 18 -1.15 -9.97 1.97
C GLU A 18 -1.00 -10.28 0.48
N ILE A 19 -0.75 -9.25 -0.34
CA ILE A 19 -0.49 -9.42 -1.79
C ILE A 19 0.75 -10.28 -2.01
N ARG A 20 1.86 -10.00 -1.32
CA ARG A 20 3.10 -10.79 -1.42
C ARG A 20 2.90 -12.23 -1.01
N LEU A 21 2.15 -12.50 0.05
CA LEU A 21 1.82 -13.87 0.48
C LEU A 21 1.04 -14.61 -0.60
N ALA A 22 0.03 -13.97 -1.22
CA ALA A 22 -0.72 -14.55 -2.33
C ALA A 22 0.17 -14.86 -3.55
N LEU A 23 1.23 -14.06 -3.76
CA LEU A 23 2.25 -14.27 -4.80
C LEU A 23 3.38 -15.21 -4.37
N ARG A 24 3.33 -15.79 -3.16
CA ARG A 24 4.39 -16.64 -2.57
C ARG A 24 5.75 -15.93 -2.43
N LEU A 25 5.73 -14.62 -2.24
CA LEU A 25 6.89 -13.79 -1.94
C LEU A 25 7.08 -13.67 -0.42
N SER A 26 8.33 -13.54 0.03
CA SER A 26 8.65 -13.27 1.44
C SER A 26 8.07 -11.93 1.89
N PRO A 27 7.65 -11.73 3.14
CA PRO A 27 7.18 -10.41 3.61
C PRO A 27 8.25 -9.32 3.46
N ILE A 28 7.81 -8.06 3.32
CA ILE A 28 8.67 -6.88 3.44
C ILE A 28 8.43 -6.17 4.78
N PHE A 29 9.42 -5.35 5.16
CA PHE A 29 9.39 -4.55 6.37
C PHE A 29 9.04 -3.09 6.07
N LEU A 30 8.46 -2.41 7.08
CA LEU A 30 8.06 -1.00 7.00
C LEU A 30 9.16 -0.08 6.47
N GLN A 31 10.40 -0.30 6.92
CA GLN A 31 11.57 0.49 6.53
C GLN A 31 11.84 0.46 5.02
N GLN A 32 11.44 -0.62 4.33
CA GLN A 32 11.63 -0.76 2.89
C GLN A 32 10.59 0.03 2.08
N ILE A 33 9.43 0.33 2.67
CA ILE A 33 8.33 1.02 1.97
C ILE A 33 8.24 2.51 2.32
N ILE A 34 8.72 2.93 3.50
CA ILE A 34 8.70 4.34 3.94
C ILE A 34 9.17 5.33 2.85
N PRO A 35 10.30 5.09 2.15
CA PRO A 35 10.78 6.01 1.12
C PRO A 35 9.86 6.15 -0.10
N PHE A 36 8.91 5.24 -0.28
CA PHE A 36 8.03 5.14 -1.44
C PHE A 36 6.58 5.55 -1.14
N LEU A 37 6.21 5.67 0.14
CA LEU A 37 4.89 6.14 0.56
C LEU A 37 4.54 7.55 0.06
N SER A 38 5.55 8.35 -0.31
CA SER A 38 5.35 9.70 -0.85
C SER A 38 5.64 9.81 -2.35
N LYS A 39 6.00 8.70 -3.01
CA LYS A 39 6.38 8.68 -4.43
C LYS A 39 5.25 8.30 -5.37
N GLY A 40 4.21 7.66 -4.84
CA GLY A 40 3.01 7.27 -5.58
C GLY A 40 2.73 5.77 -5.52
N GLY A 41 1.51 5.38 -5.93
CA GLY A 41 1.02 4.00 -5.85
C GLY A 41 1.80 3.01 -6.71
N GLU A 42 2.19 3.39 -7.93
CA GLU A 42 2.92 2.49 -8.85
C GLU A 42 4.32 2.18 -8.34
N ASP A 43 5.08 3.19 -7.90
CA ASP A 43 6.41 3.03 -7.32
C ASP A 43 6.38 2.14 -6.06
N LEU A 44 5.37 2.34 -5.21
CA LEU A 44 5.19 1.53 -4.01
C LEU A 44 4.97 0.05 -4.38
N ILE A 45 4.10 -0.21 -5.36
CA ILE A 45 3.78 -1.58 -5.78
C ILE A 45 4.97 -2.21 -6.47
N ALA A 46 5.65 -1.51 -7.38
CA ALA A 46 6.84 -2.00 -8.08
C ALA A 46 7.93 -2.45 -7.09
N VAL A 47 8.20 -1.65 -6.04
CA VAL A 47 9.14 -2.05 -4.98
C VAL A 47 8.61 -3.23 -4.17
N ALA A 48 7.30 -3.30 -3.95
CA ALA A 48 6.66 -4.33 -3.15
C ALA A 48 6.47 -5.66 -3.88
N ILE A 49 6.59 -5.75 -5.20
CA ILE A 49 6.43 -7.04 -5.94
C ILE A 49 7.61 -7.37 -6.85
N GLY A 50 8.49 -6.41 -7.14
CA GLY A 50 9.60 -6.54 -8.09
C GLY A 50 9.17 -6.23 -9.53
N ASP A 51 9.97 -6.69 -10.51
CA ASP A 51 9.72 -6.55 -11.95
C ASP A 51 8.57 -7.44 -12.46
N ASP A 52 7.39 -7.35 -11.82
CA ASP A 52 6.18 -7.95 -12.35
C ASP A 52 5.60 -7.03 -13.45
N PRO A 53 5.43 -7.50 -14.70
CA PRO A 53 4.86 -6.69 -15.77
C PRO A 53 3.41 -6.26 -15.51
N ASN A 54 2.76 -6.79 -14.47
CA ASN A 54 1.38 -6.51 -14.11
C ASN A 54 1.25 -5.53 -12.92
N VAL A 55 2.22 -4.62 -12.70
CA VAL A 55 2.17 -3.60 -11.62
C VAL A 55 0.78 -2.95 -11.52
N SER A 56 0.17 -2.53 -12.62
CA SER A 56 -1.15 -1.88 -12.60
C SER A 56 -2.28 -2.78 -12.09
N LYS A 57 -2.20 -4.11 -12.31
CA LYS A 57 -3.17 -5.07 -11.77
C LYS A 57 -3.03 -5.18 -10.25
N HIS A 58 -1.79 -5.22 -9.76
CA HIS A 58 -1.50 -5.29 -8.33
C HIS A 58 -1.82 -3.98 -7.62
N LEU A 59 -1.63 -2.84 -8.29
CA LEU A 59 -2.08 -1.54 -7.79
C LEU A 59 -3.60 -1.48 -7.66
N LYS A 60 -4.35 -2.01 -8.65
CA LYS A 60 -5.80 -2.10 -8.55
C LYS A 60 -6.22 -2.99 -7.36
N LEU A 61 -5.63 -4.17 -7.22
CA LEU A 61 -5.91 -5.06 -6.09
C LEU A 61 -5.60 -4.40 -4.74
N PHE A 62 -4.46 -3.70 -4.65
CA PHE A 62 -4.10 -2.93 -3.47
C PHE A 62 -5.15 -1.88 -3.13
N ARG A 63 -5.62 -1.11 -4.11
CA ARG A 63 -6.69 -0.12 -3.93
C ARG A 63 -7.97 -0.78 -3.42
N ASP A 64 -8.40 -1.87 -4.06
CA ASP A 64 -9.63 -2.58 -3.69
C ASP A 64 -9.56 -3.10 -2.24
N LEU A 65 -8.42 -3.66 -1.83
CA LEU A 65 -8.18 -4.12 -0.45
C LEU A 65 -8.14 -2.95 0.53
N TYR A 66 -7.42 -1.88 0.19
CA TYR A 66 -7.29 -0.69 1.04
C TYR A 66 -8.65 -0.04 1.31
N PHE A 67 -9.47 0.16 0.27
CA PHE A 67 -10.83 0.71 0.40
C PHE A 67 -11.75 -0.22 1.20
N SER A 68 -11.65 -1.53 1.00
CA SER A 68 -12.46 -2.51 1.75
C SER A 68 -12.10 -2.54 3.24
N ASP A 69 -10.81 -2.39 3.56
CA ASP A 69 -10.30 -2.28 4.92
C ASP A 69 -10.80 -1.02 5.64
N THR A 70 -10.71 0.13 4.97
CA THR A 70 -11.11 1.42 5.55
C THR A 70 -12.62 1.59 5.66
N LEU A 71 -13.40 0.79 4.93
CA LEU A 71 -14.86 0.71 5.13
C LEU A 71 -15.24 -0.13 6.36
N ALA A 72 -14.38 -1.06 6.78
CA ALA A 72 -14.58 -1.86 7.99
C ALA A 72 -14.15 -1.11 9.27
N GLU A 73 -13.13 -0.26 9.17
CA GLU A 73 -12.66 0.64 10.23
C GLU A 73 -12.92 2.10 9.78
N GLU A 74 -14.10 2.67 10.09
CA GLU A 74 -14.55 4.01 9.64
C GLU A 74 -13.60 5.19 9.96
N VAL A 75 -12.45 5.30 9.28
CA VAL A 75 -11.66 6.51 9.12
C VAL A 75 -10.95 6.43 7.77
N LEU A 76 -11.58 6.96 6.72
CA LEU A 76 -10.89 7.24 5.46
C LEU A 76 -9.82 8.30 5.72
N TYR A 77 -8.54 7.89 5.77
CA TYR A 77 -7.43 8.81 6.03
C TYR A 77 -7.16 9.68 4.80
N PRO A 78 -7.36 11.01 4.87
CA PRO A 78 -7.28 11.91 3.72
C PRO A 78 -5.92 11.89 3.01
N GLY A 79 -4.83 11.76 3.76
CA GLY A 79 -3.48 11.72 3.20
C GLY A 79 -3.18 10.47 2.37
N VAL A 80 -3.95 9.40 2.52
CA VAL A 80 -3.83 8.21 1.67
C VAL A 80 -4.70 8.33 0.43
N LEU A 81 -5.82 9.05 0.49
CA LEU A 81 -6.57 9.39 -0.73
C LEU A 81 -5.73 10.26 -1.66
N ASP A 82 -4.99 11.24 -1.12
CA ASP A 82 -4.03 12.02 -1.92
C ASP A 82 -2.94 11.13 -2.55
N PHE A 83 -2.46 10.12 -1.82
CA PHE A 83 -1.52 9.11 -2.33
C PHE A 83 -2.13 8.21 -3.43
N LEU A 84 -3.43 7.93 -3.34
CA LEU A 84 -4.15 7.07 -4.28
C LEU A 84 -4.64 7.82 -5.53
N GLU A 85 -4.93 9.13 -5.40
CA GLU A 85 -5.42 10.01 -6.46
C GLU A 85 -4.32 10.67 -7.30
N HIS A 86 -3.08 10.79 -6.79
CA HIS A 86 -1.95 11.24 -7.62
C HIS A 86 -1.51 10.09 -8.55
N LEU A 87 -2.29 9.95 -9.62
CA LEU A 87 -2.07 9.25 -10.88
C LEU A 87 -1.13 10.03 -11.79
#